data_AF-A0A3E4EWC7-F1
#
_entry.id   AF-A0A3E4EWC7-F1
#
_cell.length_a   1.000
_cell.length_b   1.000
_cell.length_c   1.000
_cell.angle_alpha   90.00
_cell.angle_beta   90.00
_cell.angle_gamma   90.00
#
_symmetry.space_group_name_H-M   'P 1'
#
loop_
_entity.id
_entity.type
_entity.pdbx_description
1 polymer ?
#
loop_
_entity_poly.entity_id
_entity_poly.type
_entity_poly.pdbx_seq_one_letter_code
_entity_poly.pdbx_strand_id
1 'polypeptide(L)'
;MFNMNFFEMQNEILNVNRSDIFNKYLKLFRDQLSIPTRNICVGEHWLRGRIHCDTFKVSFDDYDSDIEIPYFKKEIGVPPIEMTKSFRFNRENIAYLYLTSDLNTCMAEIRLKENEICSISEFSCVRNGIYVDVISMFNILELKPLADILLQPIDDNKRIYEITQFISDIFKKIGYSGILYPSTLKRSNGLNLVCFYPDYFEFVMYSDRIYKGVPDESGNIIPLSQIDEFKRYPEYRKEMYSFGDTPEKEEAFEYIEDKICFEDEQEYISGVRNICDLNNTSEIECALNSFVEYFSRTHLRKKAYQFRGAYYINAGKIEIGIKDYILSLNACKAQWNTVINRVTHDIFDSNDVDNALKTEELKQKIIEECNLYFQESDKRWNMMMEELKKLDS
;
A
#
# COMPACT_ATOMS: atom_id res chain seq x y z
N MET A 1 -28.31 -2.29 -43.11
CA MET A 1 -27.80 -2.41 -41.73
C MET A 1 -28.45 -3.63 -41.12
N PHE A 2 -27.69 -4.71 -40.92
CA PHE A 2 -28.19 -5.86 -40.18
C PHE A 2 -28.09 -5.47 -38.70
N ASN A 3 -29.23 -5.33 -38.02
CA ASN A 3 -29.23 -5.00 -36.60
C ASN A 3 -29.05 -6.30 -35.84
N MET A 4 -27.99 -6.40 -35.04
CA MET A 4 -27.68 -7.62 -34.29
C MET A 4 -28.82 -7.94 -33.32
N ASN A 5 -29.40 -9.14 -33.43
CA ASN A 5 -30.43 -9.59 -32.51
C ASN A 5 -29.80 -10.19 -31.26
N PHE A 6 -29.64 -9.37 -30.22
CA PHE A 6 -29.05 -9.81 -28.94
C PHE A 6 -29.90 -10.85 -28.20
N PHE A 7 -31.21 -10.91 -28.44
CA PHE A 7 -32.07 -11.96 -27.85
C PHE A 7 -31.79 -13.32 -28.49
N GLU A 8 -31.70 -13.36 -29.83
CA GLU A 8 -31.32 -14.56 -30.57
C GLU A 8 -29.91 -15.03 -30.19
N MET A 9 -28.96 -14.10 -30.03
CA MET A 9 -27.62 -14.42 -29.54
C MET A 9 -27.63 -15.10 -28.17
N GLN A 10 -28.35 -14.56 -27.19
CA GLN A 10 -28.45 -15.18 -25.88
C GLN A 10 -29.04 -16.59 -25.99
N ASN A 11 -30.10 -16.77 -26.78
CA ASN A 11 -30.73 -18.07 -26.97
C ASN A 11 -29.79 -19.09 -27.65
N GLU A 12 -29.03 -18.69 -28.66
CA GLU A 12 -28.04 -19.55 -29.31
C GLU A 12 -26.90 -19.93 -28.36
N ILE A 13 -26.36 -18.97 -27.60
CA ILE A 13 -25.29 -19.25 -26.62
C ILE A 13 -25.74 -20.29 -25.58
N LEU A 14 -27.01 -20.25 -25.18
CA LEU A 14 -27.56 -21.13 -24.18
C LEU A 14 -27.97 -22.51 -24.71
N ASN A 15 -28.21 -22.68 -26.01
CA ASN A 15 -28.82 -23.91 -26.54
C ASN A 15 -28.05 -24.55 -27.70
N VAL A 16 -26.98 -23.92 -28.19
CA VAL A 16 -26.15 -24.42 -29.29
C VAL A 16 -24.71 -24.58 -28.80
N ASN A 17 -24.00 -25.60 -29.30
CA ASN A 17 -22.59 -25.80 -28.96
C ASN A 17 -21.77 -24.54 -29.28
N ARG A 18 -20.98 -24.07 -28.31
CA ARG A 18 -20.16 -22.85 -28.46
C ARG A 18 -19.27 -22.87 -29.69
N SER A 19 -18.66 -24.02 -30.01
CA SER A 19 -17.79 -24.18 -31.19
C SER A 19 -18.47 -23.79 -32.50
N ASP A 20 -19.77 -24.06 -32.59
CA ASP A 20 -20.53 -23.97 -33.83
C ASP A 20 -20.96 -22.51 -34.09
N ILE A 21 -21.12 -21.72 -33.02
CA ILE A 21 -21.57 -20.33 -33.08
C ILE A 21 -20.46 -19.31 -32.83
N PHE A 22 -19.30 -19.72 -32.29
CA PHE A 22 -18.24 -18.78 -31.90
C PHE A 22 -17.73 -17.93 -33.08
N ASN A 23 -17.40 -18.57 -34.21
CA ASN A 23 -16.91 -17.85 -35.39
C ASN A 23 -17.97 -16.94 -36.02
N LYS A 24 -19.25 -17.33 -35.94
CA LYS A 24 -20.39 -16.50 -36.37
C LYS A 24 -20.40 -15.20 -35.58
N TYR A 25 -20.43 -15.28 -34.25
CA TYR A 25 -20.49 -14.09 -33.39
C TYR A 25 -19.18 -13.29 -33.35
N LEU A 26 -18.02 -13.94 -33.42
CA LEU A 26 -16.73 -13.25 -33.58
C LEU A 26 -16.74 -12.33 -34.81
N LYS A 27 -17.22 -12.84 -35.95
CA LYS A 27 -17.33 -12.06 -37.18
C LYS A 27 -18.35 -10.92 -37.04
N LEU A 28 -19.52 -11.19 -36.44
CA LEU A 28 -20.54 -10.16 -36.22
C LEU A 28 -20.02 -9.02 -35.33
N PHE A 29 -19.39 -9.33 -34.20
CA PHE A 29 -18.83 -8.32 -33.30
C PHE A 29 -17.71 -7.52 -33.97
N ARG A 30 -16.85 -8.17 -34.77
CA ARG A 30 -15.74 -7.49 -35.46
C ARG A 30 -16.21 -6.60 -36.61
N ASP A 31 -17.14 -7.08 -37.42
CA ASP A 31 -17.47 -6.45 -38.70
C ASP A 31 -18.67 -5.49 -38.58
N GLN A 32 -19.54 -5.67 -37.59
CA GLN A 32 -20.82 -4.99 -37.51
C GLN A 32 -21.02 -4.12 -36.26
N LEU A 33 -20.23 -4.33 -35.20
CA LEU A 33 -20.34 -3.54 -33.97
C LEU A 33 -19.15 -2.59 -33.81
N SER A 34 -19.43 -1.30 -33.68
CA SER A 34 -18.44 -0.31 -33.27
C SER A 34 -18.40 -0.22 -31.75
N ILE A 35 -17.67 -1.15 -31.12
CA ILE A 35 -17.55 -1.22 -29.66
C ILE A 35 -16.72 -0.02 -29.15
N PRO A 36 -17.25 0.81 -28.24
CA PRO A 36 -16.47 1.87 -27.63
C PRO A 36 -15.36 1.29 -26.74
N THR A 37 -14.25 2.01 -26.65
CA THR A 37 -13.05 1.56 -25.95
C THR A 37 -12.45 2.66 -25.10
N ARG A 38 -11.75 2.26 -24.03
CA ARG A 38 -10.88 3.13 -23.24
C ARG A 38 -9.46 2.56 -23.22
N ASN A 39 -8.46 3.44 -23.37
CA ASN A 39 -7.08 3.07 -23.10
C ASN A 39 -6.82 3.12 -21.60
N ILE A 40 -6.21 2.07 -21.07
CA ILE A 40 -5.59 2.10 -19.74
C ILE A 40 -4.09 2.12 -19.99
N CYS A 41 -3.44 3.16 -19.47
CA CYS A 41 -2.06 3.48 -19.73
C CYS A 41 -1.15 3.06 -18.58
N VAL A 42 0.13 2.85 -18.89
CA VAL A 42 1.18 2.62 -17.89
C VAL A 42 1.15 3.69 -16.81
N GLY A 43 1.21 3.27 -15.54
CA GLY A 43 1.13 4.14 -14.37
C GLY A 43 -0.28 4.44 -13.88
N GLU A 44 -1.34 3.95 -14.52
CA GLU A 44 -2.69 4.00 -13.92
C GLU A 44 -2.79 2.99 -12.76
N HIS A 45 -3.28 3.44 -11.60
CA HIS A 45 -3.46 2.64 -10.39
C HIS A 45 -4.90 2.18 -10.22
N TRP A 46 -5.07 0.93 -9.80
CA TRP A 46 -6.35 0.29 -9.55
C TRP A 46 -6.26 -0.58 -8.29
N LEU A 47 -7.39 -0.93 -7.69
CA LEU A 47 -7.44 -1.65 -6.42
C LEU A 47 -7.98 -3.06 -6.60
N ARG A 48 -7.42 -4.00 -5.84
CA ARG A 48 -7.94 -5.37 -5.71
C ARG A 48 -8.12 -5.72 -4.24
N GLY A 49 -9.24 -6.37 -3.94
CA GLY A 49 -9.55 -6.84 -2.60
C GLY A 49 -9.79 -8.34 -2.54
N ARG A 50 -9.50 -8.93 -1.38
CA ARG A 50 -9.91 -10.29 -1.02
C ARG A 50 -10.46 -10.27 0.42
N ILE A 51 -11.55 -10.98 0.66
CA ILE A 51 -12.06 -11.19 2.03
C ILE A 51 -11.00 -11.95 2.83
N HIS A 52 -10.91 -11.64 4.13
CA HIS A 52 -9.92 -12.15 5.06
C HIS A 52 -8.52 -11.57 4.83
N CYS A 53 -7.62 -12.02 5.66
CA CYS A 53 -6.20 -11.73 5.67
C CYS A 53 -5.45 -13.05 5.90
N ASP A 54 -4.13 -13.00 5.83
CA ASP A 54 -3.30 -14.12 6.23
C ASP A 54 -2.92 -13.98 7.73
N THR A 55 -2.32 -15.02 8.29
CA THR A 55 -1.72 -14.98 9.62
C THR A 55 -0.26 -15.37 9.58
N PHE A 56 0.56 -14.64 10.34
CA PHE A 56 2.00 -14.84 10.39
C PHE A 56 2.47 -15.08 11.81
N LYS A 57 3.32 -16.09 11.99
CA LYS A 57 3.88 -16.44 13.30
C LYS A 57 5.10 -15.58 13.58
N VAL A 58 5.05 -14.80 14.65
CA VAL A 58 6.15 -13.94 15.09
C VAL A 58 6.46 -14.18 16.56
N SER A 59 7.72 -14.00 16.94
CA SER A 59 8.13 -13.90 18.33
C SER A 59 8.34 -12.44 18.67
N PHE A 60 7.80 -12.00 19.80
CA PHE A 60 8.18 -10.75 20.45
C PHE A 60 8.93 -11.11 21.73
N ASP A 61 10.25 -10.93 21.73
CA ASP A 61 11.12 -11.37 22.83
C ASP A 61 10.93 -12.87 23.14
N ASP A 62 10.44 -13.24 24.34
CA ASP A 62 10.16 -14.63 24.74
C ASP A 62 8.70 -15.08 24.46
N TYR A 63 7.90 -14.27 23.75
CA TYR A 63 6.47 -14.53 23.53
C TYR A 63 6.11 -14.76 22.06
N ASP A 64 5.71 -15.99 21.77
CA ASP A 64 5.17 -16.40 20.47
C ASP A 64 3.76 -15.84 20.26
N SER A 65 3.51 -15.29 19.07
CA SER A 65 2.21 -14.75 18.70
C SER A 65 1.90 -15.00 17.21
N ASP A 66 0.61 -15.03 16.89
CA ASP A 66 0.13 -15.01 15.51
C ASP A 66 -0.42 -13.61 15.24
N ILE A 67 0.09 -12.94 14.21
CA ILE A 67 -0.38 -11.62 13.79
C ILE A 67 -1.16 -11.71 12.47
N GLU A 68 -2.23 -10.96 12.35
CA GLU A 68 -2.96 -10.75 11.10
C GLU A 68 -2.15 -9.84 10.16
N ILE A 69 -1.95 -10.29 8.93
CA ILE A 69 -1.29 -9.52 7.87
C ILE A 69 -2.15 -9.53 6.61
N PRO A 70 -2.25 -8.41 5.86
CA PRO A 70 -3.00 -8.41 4.62
C PRO A 70 -2.38 -9.41 3.64
N TYR A 71 -3.18 -9.98 2.73
CA TYR A 71 -2.62 -10.65 1.56
C TYR A 71 -1.80 -9.65 0.74
N PHE A 72 -0.61 -10.05 0.29
CA PHE A 72 0.30 -9.25 -0.51
C PHE A 72 0.90 -10.08 -1.65
N LYS A 73 1.57 -9.43 -2.62
CA LYS A 73 2.20 -10.07 -3.79
C LYS A 73 1.25 -11.08 -4.47
N LYS A 74 1.62 -12.36 -4.53
CA LYS A 74 0.86 -13.42 -5.21
C LYS A 74 -0.45 -13.73 -4.48
N GLU A 75 -0.49 -13.58 -3.17
CA GLU A 75 -1.66 -13.92 -2.35
C GLU A 75 -2.84 -12.97 -2.59
N ILE A 76 -2.60 -11.68 -2.88
CA ILE A 76 -3.69 -10.76 -3.27
C ILE A 76 -4.01 -10.84 -4.77
N GLY A 77 -3.11 -11.43 -5.57
CA GLY A 77 -3.19 -11.54 -7.02
C GLY A 77 -4.29 -12.46 -7.56
N VAL A 78 -4.13 -12.89 -8.81
CA VAL A 78 -5.01 -13.92 -9.39
C VAL A 78 -4.72 -15.28 -8.75
N PRO A 79 -5.75 -16.10 -8.46
CA PRO A 79 -5.52 -17.46 -7.98
C PRO A 79 -4.81 -18.30 -9.07
N PRO A 80 -4.13 -19.39 -8.68
CA PRO A 80 -3.65 -20.39 -9.63
C PRO A 80 -4.75 -20.84 -10.58
N ILE A 81 -4.39 -21.16 -11.83
CA ILE A 81 -5.36 -21.46 -12.89
C ILE A 81 -6.28 -22.60 -12.45
N GLU A 82 -5.73 -23.64 -11.83
CA GLU A 82 -6.43 -24.84 -11.36
C GLU A 82 -7.43 -24.54 -10.23
N MET A 83 -7.26 -23.42 -9.52
CA MET A 83 -8.13 -22.97 -8.44
C MET A 83 -9.10 -21.86 -8.88
N THR A 84 -8.97 -21.40 -10.13
CA THR A 84 -9.77 -20.30 -10.65
C THR A 84 -11.19 -20.76 -10.92
N LYS A 85 -12.13 -20.23 -10.12
CA LYS A 85 -13.57 -20.46 -10.29
C LYS A 85 -14.14 -19.66 -11.46
N SER A 86 -15.33 -20.07 -11.88
CA SER A 86 -16.16 -19.34 -12.84
C SER A 86 -16.69 -18.03 -12.23
N PHE A 87 -16.42 -16.89 -12.89
CA PHE A 87 -16.96 -15.57 -12.54
C PHE A 87 -17.62 -14.90 -13.76
N ARG A 88 -18.03 -13.63 -13.65
CA ARG A 88 -18.82 -12.93 -14.68
C ARG A 88 -18.19 -13.01 -16.07
N PHE A 89 -16.88 -12.84 -16.19
CA PHE A 89 -16.21 -12.75 -17.49
C PHE A 89 -15.20 -13.85 -17.78
N ASN A 90 -14.93 -14.74 -16.84
CA ASN A 90 -14.02 -15.86 -17.05
C ASN A 90 -14.68 -17.19 -16.65
N ARG A 91 -14.33 -18.23 -17.41
CA ARG A 91 -14.67 -19.61 -17.07
C ARG A 91 -13.74 -20.14 -15.99
N GLU A 92 -14.12 -21.27 -15.42
CA GLU A 92 -13.22 -22.08 -14.61
C GLU A 92 -11.93 -22.40 -15.39
N ASN A 93 -10.79 -22.42 -14.70
CA ASN A 93 -9.45 -22.59 -15.30
C ASN A 93 -9.03 -21.47 -16.28
N ILE A 94 -9.61 -20.28 -16.17
CA ILE A 94 -9.15 -19.08 -16.89
C ILE A 94 -8.98 -17.92 -15.90
N ALA A 95 -7.73 -17.57 -15.57
CA ALA A 95 -7.42 -16.51 -14.63
C ALA A 95 -7.44 -15.13 -15.29
N TYR A 96 -8.43 -14.30 -14.92
CA TYR A 96 -8.47 -12.86 -15.22
C TYR A 96 -8.28 -12.06 -13.94
N LEU A 97 -7.69 -10.88 -14.07
CA LEU A 97 -7.48 -9.97 -12.95
C LEU A 97 -8.66 -8.99 -12.87
N TYR A 98 -9.39 -9.04 -11.77
CA TYR A 98 -10.48 -8.12 -11.45
C TYR A 98 -9.95 -7.03 -10.53
N LEU A 99 -10.11 -5.78 -10.93
CA LEU A 99 -9.68 -4.56 -10.25
C LEU A 99 -10.84 -3.56 -10.16
N THR A 100 -10.72 -2.57 -9.29
CA THR A 100 -11.73 -1.55 -9.01
C THR A 100 -11.09 -0.17 -8.90
N SER A 101 -11.85 0.90 -9.13
CA SER A 101 -11.32 2.27 -9.12
C SER A 101 -11.08 2.86 -7.73
N ASP A 102 -11.79 2.36 -6.71
CA ASP A 102 -11.81 2.96 -5.37
C ASP A 102 -12.16 1.91 -4.31
N LEU A 103 -11.83 2.22 -3.04
CA LEU A 103 -12.01 1.33 -1.90
C LEU A 103 -13.47 0.91 -1.69
N ASN A 104 -14.43 1.82 -1.87
CA ASN A 104 -15.86 1.52 -1.67
C ASN A 104 -16.35 0.51 -2.71
N THR A 105 -15.95 0.70 -3.98
CA THR A 105 -16.23 -0.26 -5.05
C THR A 105 -15.57 -1.61 -4.79
N CYS A 106 -14.30 -1.60 -4.39
CA CYS A 106 -13.55 -2.81 -4.03
C CYS A 106 -14.29 -3.64 -2.97
N MET A 107 -14.73 -3.00 -1.88
CA MET A 107 -15.46 -3.67 -0.79
C MET A 107 -16.83 -4.17 -1.20
N ALA A 108 -17.55 -3.39 -2.00
CA ALA A 108 -18.86 -3.77 -2.50
C ALA A 108 -18.74 -5.06 -3.34
N GLU A 109 -17.76 -5.14 -4.25
CA GLU A 109 -17.54 -6.29 -5.13
C GLU A 109 -17.15 -7.56 -4.36
N ILE A 110 -16.31 -7.45 -3.34
CA ILE A 110 -16.01 -8.58 -2.43
C ILE A 110 -17.15 -8.85 -1.43
N ARG A 111 -18.19 -8.00 -1.41
CA ARG A 111 -19.38 -8.12 -0.55
C ARG A 111 -19.04 -8.17 0.93
N LEU A 112 -18.10 -7.34 1.38
CA LEU A 112 -17.67 -7.31 2.78
C LEU A 112 -18.86 -6.95 3.69
N LYS A 113 -19.02 -7.70 4.77
CA LYS A 113 -20.06 -7.44 5.77
C LYS A 113 -19.53 -6.62 6.94
N GLU A 114 -20.46 -6.17 7.77
CA GLU A 114 -20.15 -5.55 9.04
C GLU A 114 -19.24 -6.46 9.88
N ASN A 115 -18.19 -5.88 10.45
CA ASN A 115 -17.18 -6.54 11.27
C ASN A 115 -16.30 -7.60 10.58
N GLU A 116 -16.51 -7.89 9.30
CA GLU A 116 -15.56 -8.68 8.52
C GLU A 116 -14.34 -7.84 8.14
N ILE A 117 -13.20 -8.51 7.98
CA ILE A 117 -11.94 -7.92 7.52
C ILE A 117 -11.62 -8.36 6.09
N CYS A 118 -10.90 -7.53 5.36
CA CYS A 118 -10.37 -7.83 4.05
C CYS A 118 -8.97 -7.25 3.85
N SER A 119 -8.25 -7.82 2.90
CA SER A 119 -7.01 -7.27 2.37
C SER A 119 -7.31 -6.52 1.09
N ILE A 120 -6.81 -5.30 0.96
CA ILE A 120 -6.89 -4.51 -0.27
C ILE A 120 -5.49 -4.00 -0.62
N SER A 121 -5.15 -4.03 -1.91
CA SER A 121 -3.86 -3.54 -2.42
C SER A 121 -4.01 -2.84 -3.76
N GLU A 122 -3.03 -2.01 -4.09
CA GLU A 122 -2.93 -1.34 -5.37
C GLU A 122 -2.21 -2.20 -6.41
N PHE A 123 -2.64 -2.04 -7.65
CA PHE A 123 -2.06 -2.62 -8.85
C PHE A 123 -1.82 -1.50 -9.85
N SER A 124 -0.58 -1.35 -10.30
CA SER A 124 -0.20 -0.36 -11.31
C SER A 124 -0.17 -1.02 -12.68
N CYS A 125 -0.73 -0.35 -13.68
CA CYS A 125 -0.63 -0.79 -15.06
C CYS A 125 0.83 -0.66 -15.53
N VAL A 126 1.42 -1.77 -15.98
CA VAL A 126 2.80 -1.79 -16.53
C VAL A 126 2.82 -2.00 -18.04
N ARG A 127 1.64 -2.17 -18.66
CA ARG A 127 1.50 -2.30 -20.11
C ARG A 127 0.20 -1.68 -20.61
N ASN A 128 0.32 -0.73 -21.54
CA ASN A 128 -0.82 -0.10 -22.21
C ASN A 128 -1.76 -1.16 -22.81
N GLY A 129 -3.06 -0.97 -22.63
CA GLY A 129 -4.10 -1.86 -23.18
C GLY A 129 -5.35 -1.11 -23.62
N ILE A 130 -6.10 -1.73 -24.53
CA ILE A 130 -7.38 -1.21 -25.04
C ILE A 130 -8.49 -2.05 -24.42
N TYR A 131 -9.36 -1.43 -23.64
CA TYR A 131 -10.43 -2.08 -22.90
C TYR A 131 -11.77 -1.72 -23.49
N VAL A 132 -12.68 -2.70 -23.55
CA VAL A 132 -14.08 -2.48 -23.91
C VAL A 132 -14.70 -1.55 -22.87
N ASP A 133 -15.29 -0.44 -23.30
CA ASP A 133 -15.89 0.56 -22.40
C ASP A 133 -17.42 0.40 -22.36
N VAL A 134 -17.90 -0.39 -21.40
CA VAL A 134 -19.34 -0.66 -21.22
C VAL A 134 -20.09 0.60 -20.81
N ILE A 135 -19.43 1.57 -20.16
CA ILE A 135 -20.06 2.82 -19.72
C ILE A 135 -20.51 3.61 -20.96
N SER A 136 -19.61 3.75 -21.93
CA SER A 136 -19.89 4.45 -23.18
C SER A 136 -20.90 3.72 -24.08
N MET A 137 -21.08 2.40 -23.92
CA MET A 137 -22.12 1.66 -24.66
C MET A 137 -23.53 2.17 -24.36
N PHE A 138 -23.81 2.64 -23.14
CA PHE A 138 -25.12 3.20 -22.80
C PHE A 138 -25.47 4.47 -23.56
N ASN A 139 -24.47 5.15 -24.13
CA ASN A 139 -24.68 6.33 -24.96
C ASN A 139 -25.00 5.97 -26.42
N ILE A 140 -24.87 4.69 -26.80
CA ILE A 140 -25.08 4.18 -28.16
C ILE A 140 -26.31 3.27 -28.14
N LEU A 141 -27.42 3.72 -28.75
CA LEU A 141 -28.72 3.06 -28.66
C LEU A 141 -28.66 1.58 -29.08
N GLU A 142 -27.90 1.28 -30.13
CA GLU A 142 -27.72 -0.06 -30.68
C GLU A 142 -26.92 -1.00 -29.75
N LEU A 143 -26.12 -0.45 -28.83
CA LEU A 143 -25.29 -1.22 -27.90
C LEU A 143 -25.88 -1.30 -26.48
N LYS A 144 -26.93 -0.52 -26.16
CA LYS A 144 -27.62 -0.63 -24.87
C LYS A 144 -28.01 -2.06 -24.49
N PRO A 145 -28.61 -2.88 -25.39
CA PRO A 145 -28.94 -4.25 -25.04
C PRO A 145 -27.71 -5.11 -24.69
N LEU A 146 -26.56 -4.85 -25.32
CA LEU A 146 -25.30 -5.53 -24.99
C LEU A 146 -24.78 -5.10 -23.61
N ALA A 147 -24.85 -3.80 -23.31
CA ALA A 147 -24.48 -3.27 -22.00
C ALA A 147 -25.35 -3.87 -20.89
N ASP A 148 -26.66 -3.94 -21.10
CA ASP A 148 -27.62 -4.56 -20.18
C ASP A 148 -27.27 -6.03 -19.92
N ILE A 149 -26.94 -6.81 -20.96
CA ILE A 149 -26.50 -8.21 -20.82
C ILE A 149 -25.22 -8.32 -19.97
N LEU A 150 -24.21 -7.48 -20.24
CA LEU A 150 -22.92 -7.51 -19.54
C LEU A 150 -23.05 -7.16 -18.06
N LEU A 151 -24.02 -6.32 -17.71
CA LEU A 151 -24.25 -5.81 -16.36
C LEU A 151 -25.37 -6.52 -15.59
N GLN A 152 -26.10 -7.43 -16.24
CA GLN A 152 -27.20 -8.15 -15.62
C GLN A 152 -26.76 -8.81 -14.30
N PRO A 153 -27.48 -8.59 -13.18
CA PRO A 153 -27.16 -9.23 -11.91
C PRO A 153 -27.44 -10.73 -11.97
N ILE A 154 -26.78 -11.49 -11.10
CA ILE A 154 -27.13 -12.89 -10.88
C ILE A 154 -28.36 -12.95 -9.96
N ASP A 155 -29.55 -12.89 -10.52
CA ASP A 155 -30.76 -13.32 -9.81
C ASP A 155 -31.10 -14.74 -10.26
N ASP A 156 -30.94 -15.73 -9.38
CA ASP A 156 -31.22 -17.19 -9.48
C ASP A 156 -30.79 -17.97 -10.75
N ASN A 157 -30.37 -17.30 -11.82
CA ASN A 157 -30.11 -17.86 -13.13
C ASN A 157 -28.61 -17.82 -13.44
N LYS A 158 -27.87 -18.81 -12.93
CA LYS A 158 -26.42 -19.00 -13.15
C LYS A 158 -26.00 -18.99 -14.63
N ARG A 159 -26.95 -19.15 -15.55
CA ARG A 159 -26.72 -19.21 -17.00
C ARG A 159 -26.32 -17.86 -17.61
N ILE A 160 -26.55 -16.73 -16.94
CA ILE A 160 -26.10 -15.42 -17.45
C ILE A 160 -24.58 -15.36 -17.61
N TYR A 161 -23.83 -16.02 -16.74
CA TYR A 161 -22.37 -16.11 -16.85
C TYR A 161 -21.93 -16.88 -18.09
N GLU A 162 -22.71 -17.86 -18.56
CA GLU A 162 -22.40 -18.54 -19.82
C GLU A 162 -22.39 -17.55 -20.99
N ILE A 163 -23.33 -16.58 -20.99
CA ILE A 163 -23.45 -15.53 -21.99
C ILE A 163 -22.30 -14.52 -21.86
N THR A 164 -22.10 -13.94 -20.68
CA THR A 164 -21.07 -12.89 -20.49
C THR A 164 -19.65 -13.43 -20.67
N GLN A 165 -19.39 -14.69 -20.29
CA GLN A 165 -18.11 -15.35 -20.57
C GLN A 165 -17.91 -15.62 -22.06
N PHE A 166 -18.96 -16.02 -22.79
CA PHE A 166 -18.86 -16.20 -24.24
C PHE A 166 -18.55 -14.88 -24.96
N ILE A 167 -19.20 -13.79 -24.56
CA ILE A 167 -18.91 -12.44 -25.08
C ILE A 167 -17.49 -12.00 -24.70
N SER A 168 -17.04 -12.28 -23.48
CA SER A 168 -15.66 -12.02 -23.02
C SER A 168 -14.62 -12.79 -23.85
N ASP A 169 -14.88 -14.07 -24.18
CA ASP A 169 -14.03 -14.86 -25.08
C ASP A 169 -13.95 -14.21 -26.48
N ILE A 170 -15.05 -13.66 -26.99
CA ILE A 170 -15.07 -12.89 -28.26
C ILE A 170 -14.22 -11.63 -28.15
N PHE A 171 -14.42 -10.82 -27.11
CA PHE A 171 -13.65 -9.59 -26.90
C PHE A 171 -12.14 -9.86 -26.82
N LYS A 172 -11.74 -10.89 -26.06
CA LYS A 172 -10.34 -11.33 -25.98
C LYS A 172 -9.82 -11.77 -27.35
N LYS A 173 -10.62 -12.50 -28.14
CA LYS A 173 -10.23 -12.95 -29.49
C LYS A 173 -10.15 -11.83 -30.53
N ILE A 174 -10.92 -10.75 -30.34
CA ILE A 174 -10.82 -9.54 -31.16
C ILE A 174 -9.49 -8.80 -30.88
N GLY A 175 -8.98 -8.87 -29.66
CA GLY A 175 -7.71 -8.29 -29.27
C GLY A 175 -7.81 -7.22 -28.18
N TYR A 176 -8.97 -7.06 -27.54
CA TYR A 176 -9.11 -6.20 -26.37
C TYR A 176 -8.33 -6.79 -25.18
N SER A 177 -7.76 -5.92 -24.36
CA SER A 177 -7.02 -6.28 -23.15
C SER A 177 -7.95 -6.63 -21.98
N GLY A 178 -9.21 -6.23 -22.05
CA GLY A 178 -10.17 -6.44 -20.98
C GLY A 178 -11.48 -5.66 -21.16
N ILE A 179 -12.22 -5.52 -20.06
CA ILE A 179 -13.53 -4.87 -20.00
C ILE A 179 -13.53 -3.88 -18.84
N LEU A 180 -13.89 -2.63 -19.10
CA LEU A 180 -14.21 -1.60 -18.12
C LEU A 180 -15.72 -1.45 -18.03
N TYR A 181 -16.26 -1.48 -16.82
CA TYR A 181 -17.70 -1.43 -16.61
C TYR A 181 -18.05 -0.76 -15.28
N PRO A 182 -19.23 -0.11 -15.17
CA PRO A 182 -19.64 0.48 -13.91
C PRO A 182 -19.90 -0.61 -12.87
N SER A 183 -19.64 -0.29 -11.60
CA SER A 183 -20.14 -1.09 -10.49
C SER A 183 -21.67 -1.20 -10.57
N THR A 184 -22.18 -2.43 -10.57
CA THR A 184 -23.64 -2.68 -10.57
C THR A 184 -24.23 -2.65 -9.17
N LEU A 185 -23.38 -2.51 -8.15
CA LEU A 185 -23.79 -2.49 -6.76
C LEU A 185 -24.18 -1.07 -6.40
N LYS A 186 -25.44 -0.88 -5.96
CA LYS A 186 -26.09 0.41 -5.68
C LYS A 186 -25.32 1.38 -4.75
N ARG A 187 -24.22 0.94 -4.16
CA ARG A 187 -23.41 1.66 -3.17
C ARG A 187 -22.19 2.38 -3.78
N SER A 188 -21.84 2.16 -5.05
CA SER A 188 -20.71 2.86 -5.66
C SER A 188 -20.98 3.31 -7.09
N ASN A 189 -20.52 4.53 -7.39
CA ASN A 189 -20.40 5.05 -8.76
C ASN A 189 -19.03 4.71 -9.37
N GLY A 190 -18.26 3.85 -8.70
CA GLY A 190 -16.94 3.46 -9.16
C GLY A 190 -16.98 2.46 -10.29
N LEU A 191 -15.80 2.19 -10.81
CA LEU A 191 -15.58 1.39 -12.00
C LEU A 191 -14.92 0.08 -11.62
N ASN A 192 -15.31 -0.96 -12.33
CA ASN A 192 -14.64 -2.25 -12.34
C ASN A 192 -13.85 -2.40 -13.64
N LEU A 193 -12.67 -2.98 -13.52
CA LEU A 193 -11.81 -3.33 -14.62
C LEU A 193 -11.50 -4.82 -14.55
N VAL A 194 -11.77 -5.54 -15.64
CA VAL A 194 -11.33 -6.92 -15.79
C VAL A 194 -10.28 -6.97 -16.86
N CYS A 195 -9.06 -7.36 -16.48
CA CYS A 195 -7.95 -7.56 -17.38
C CYS A 195 -7.81 -9.04 -17.75
N PHE A 196 -7.81 -9.32 -19.05
CA PHE A 196 -7.66 -10.67 -19.59
C PHE A 196 -6.23 -11.22 -19.51
N TYR A 197 -5.28 -10.33 -19.19
CA TYR A 197 -3.84 -10.55 -19.16
C TYR A 197 -3.31 -10.02 -17.81
N PRO A 198 -3.31 -10.85 -16.74
CA PRO A 198 -2.92 -10.39 -15.41
C PRO A 198 -1.54 -9.72 -15.35
N ASP A 199 -0.62 -10.08 -16.25
CA ASP A 199 0.72 -9.50 -16.42
C ASP A 199 0.74 -8.04 -16.92
N TYR A 200 -0.41 -7.45 -17.27
CA TYR A 200 -0.51 -6.03 -17.60
C TYR A 200 -0.51 -5.14 -16.35
N PHE A 201 -0.69 -5.74 -15.17
CA PHE A 201 -0.71 -5.05 -13.90
C PHE A 201 0.24 -5.73 -12.92
N GLU A 202 0.99 -4.92 -12.19
CA GLU A 202 1.87 -5.38 -11.13
C GLU A 202 1.37 -4.87 -9.79
N PHE A 203 1.52 -5.71 -8.77
CA PHE A 203 1.27 -5.33 -7.39
C PHE A 203 2.18 -4.15 -7.00
N VAL A 204 1.60 -3.09 -6.44
CA VAL A 204 2.37 -1.97 -5.91
C VAL A 204 2.90 -2.37 -4.55
N MET A 205 4.22 -2.49 -4.43
CA MET A 205 4.90 -2.88 -3.19
C MET A 205 4.44 -2.01 -2.02
N TYR A 206 4.16 -2.66 -0.89
CA TYR A 206 3.78 -2.03 0.38
C TYR A 206 2.44 -1.27 0.37
N SER A 207 1.64 -1.40 -0.70
CA SER A 207 0.29 -0.81 -0.77
C SER A 207 -0.79 -1.61 -0.05
N ASP A 208 -0.46 -2.82 0.40
CA ASP A 208 -1.38 -3.74 1.09
C ASP A 208 -1.81 -3.22 2.46
N ARG A 209 -3.12 -3.26 2.71
CA ARG A 209 -3.72 -2.84 3.99
C ARG A 209 -4.87 -3.77 4.36
N ILE A 210 -5.06 -3.95 5.66
CA ILE A 210 -6.27 -4.56 6.22
C ILE A 210 -7.34 -3.47 6.38
N TYR A 211 -8.55 -3.77 5.92
CA TYR A 211 -9.73 -2.95 6.16
C TYR A 211 -10.79 -3.75 6.90
N LYS A 212 -11.52 -3.09 7.79
CA LYS A 212 -12.69 -3.63 8.46
C LYS A 212 -13.96 -2.97 7.93
N GLY A 213 -15.00 -3.75 7.70
CA GLY A 213 -16.32 -3.23 7.34
C GLY A 213 -17.01 -2.62 8.55
N VAL A 214 -17.30 -1.31 8.49
CA VAL A 214 -18.06 -0.60 9.53
C VAL A 214 -19.28 0.10 8.92
N PRO A 215 -20.43 0.18 9.62
CA PRO A 215 -21.59 0.88 9.09
C PRO A 215 -21.39 2.40 9.17
N ASP A 216 -21.74 3.10 8.10
CA ASP A 216 -21.92 4.56 8.10
C ASP A 216 -23.27 4.94 8.75
N GLU A 217 -23.54 6.25 8.85
CA GLU A 217 -24.78 6.77 9.44
C GLU A 217 -26.07 6.29 8.72
N SER A 218 -25.95 5.87 7.46
CA SER A 218 -27.05 5.35 6.65
C SER A 218 -27.15 3.81 6.68
N GLY A 219 -26.28 3.13 7.43
CA GLY A 219 -26.19 1.67 7.51
C GLY A 219 -25.46 1.01 6.34
N ASN A 220 -24.78 1.77 5.47
CA ASN A 220 -23.92 1.20 4.44
C ASN A 220 -22.58 0.80 5.04
N ILE A 221 -22.03 -0.33 4.58
CA ILE A 221 -20.70 -0.77 5.03
C ILE A 221 -19.62 -0.01 4.27
N ILE A 222 -18.75 0.69 5.00
CA ILE A 222 -17.63 1.50 4.50
C ILE A 222 -16.27 0.93 5.01
N PRO A 223 -15.16 1.20 4.31
CA PRO A 223 -13.83 0.75 4.72
C PRO A 223 -13.32 1.56 5.90
N LEU A 224 -12.92 0.87 6.96
CA LEU A 224 -12.06 1.44 7.99
C LEU A 224 -10.68 0.77 7.92
N SER A 225 -9.65 1.52 7.52
CA SER A 225 -8.27 1.04 7.54
C SER A 225 -7.90 0.61 8.95
N GLN A 226 -7.33 -0.58 9.08
CA GLN A 226 -6.81 -1.08 10.34
C GLN A 226 -5.32 -0.74 10.43
N ILE A 227 -4.84 -0.51 11.66
CA ILE A 227 -3.41 -0.51 11.94
C ILE A 227 -2.89 -1.94 11.76
N ASP A 228 -1.71 -2.10 11.15
CA ASP A 228 -1.07 -3.43 11.10
C ASP A 228 -0.87 -3.95 12.52
N GLU A 229 -1.20 -5.21 12.76
CA GLU A 229 -1.33 -5.74 14.12
C GLU A 229 0.00 -5.71 14.89
N PHE A 230 1.11 -5.97 14.20
CA PHE A 230 2.45 -5.92 14.80
C PHE A 230 2.81 -4.53 15.35
N LYS A 231 2.21 -3.44 14.86
CA LYS A 231 2.45 -2.08 15.39
C LYS A 231 1.86 -1.85 16.79
N ARG A 232 1.04 -2.78 17.29
CA ARG A 232 0.54 -2.74 18.68
C ARG A 232 1.63 -3.07 19.71
N TYR A 233 2.74 -3.66 19.28
CA TYR A 233 3.87 -4.03 20.13
C TYR A 233 4.92 -2.92 20.09
N PRO A 234 5.30 -2.28 21.21
CA PRO A 234 6.17 -1.09 21.19
C PRO A 234 7.53 -1.27 20.49
N GLU A 235 8.13 -2.46 20.59
CA GLU A 235 9.47 -2.76 20.07
C GLU A 235 9.45 -3.61 18.79
N TYR A 236 8.34 -3.65 18.06
CA TYR A 236 8.17 -4.46 16.84
C TYR A 236 9.25 -4.24 15.77
N ARG A 237 9.91 -3.07 15.76
CA ARG A 237 11.01 -2.75 14.82
C ARG A 237 12.34 -3.42 15.17
N LYS A 238 12.51 -3.93 16.39
CA LYS A 238 13.77 -4.48 16.90
C LYS A 238 13.65 -5.90 17.44
N GLU A 239 12.48 -6.23 17.97
CA GLU A 239 12.26 -7.44 18.76
C GLU A 239 11.23 -8.38 18.12
N MET A 240 10.80 -8.08 16.89
CA MET A 240 9.95 -8.99 16.12
C MET A 240 10.84 -9.94 15.32
N TYR A 241 10.66 -11.24 15.51
CA TYR A 241 11.39 -12.28 14.79
C TYR A 241 10.44 -13.27 14.15
N SER A 242 10.82 -13.84 13.01
CA SER A 242 10.05 -14.92 12.37
C SER A 242 10.33 -16.28 13.03
N PHE A 243 9.32 -17.15 13.05
CA PHE A 243 9.46 -18.60 13.31
C PHE A 243 9.66 -19.40 12.01
N GLY A 244 10.21 -18.78 10.97
CA GLY A 244 10.25 -19.39 9.63
C GLY A 244 11.20 -20.59 9.56
N ASP A 245 10.66 -21.79 9.41
CA ASP A 245 11.43 -23.00 9.05
C ASP A 245 11.49 -23.22 7.51
N THR A 246 10.94 -22.30 6.71
CA THR A 246 10.79 -22.45 5.25
C THR A 246 11.18 -21.16 4.52
N PRO A 247 11.85 -21.24 3.35
CA PRO A 247 12.24 -20.06 2.57
C PRO A 247 11.08 -19.13 2.21
N GLU A 248 9.88 -19.67 1.94
CA GLU A 248 8.71 -18.85 1.61
C GLU A 248 8.24 -17.97 2.78
N LYS A 249 8.40 -18.46 4.02
CA LYS A 249 8.07 -17.69 5.23
C LYS A 249 9.13 -16.64 5.53
N GLU A 250 10.40 -16.95 5.27
CA GLU A 250 11.48 -15.97 5.37
C GLU A 250 11.25 -14.80 4.39
N GLU A 251 10.95 -15.07 3.12
CA GLU A 251 10.66 -14.03 2.12
C GLU A 251 9.42 -13.18 2.51
N ALA A 252 8.40 -13.81 3.10
CA ALA A 252 7.22 -13.13 3.60
C ALA A 252 7.54 -12.22 4.81
N PHE A 253 8.44 -12.64 5.69
CA PHE A 253 8.88 -11.83 6.82
C PHE A 253 9.75 -10.65 6.39
N GLU A 254 10.71 -10.89 5.49
CA GLU A 254 11.54 -9.83 4.89
C GLU A 254 10.66 -8.76 4.23
N TYR A 255 9.57 -9.16 3.56
CA TYR A 255 8.60 -8.21 3.02
C TYR A 255 7.98 -7.30 4.10
N ILE A 256 7.67 -7.84 5.28
CA ILE A 256 7.11 -7.07 6.40
C ILE A 256 8.16 -6.10 6.95
N GLU A 257 9.40 -6.54 7.13
CA GLU A 257 10.50 -5.68 7.58
C GLU A 257 10.77 -4.54 6.60
N ASP A 258 10.80 -4.84 5.31
CA ASP A 258 10.96 -3.84 4.26
C ASP A 258 9.76 -2.88 4.21
N LYS A 259 8.53 -3.38 4.41
CA LYS A 259 7.32 -2.55 4.50
C LYS A 259 7.43 -1.54 5.64
N ILE A 260 7.89 -1.98 6.81
CA ILE A 260 8.11 -1.12 7.97
C ILE A 260 9.12 -0.02 7.64
N CYS A 261 10.25 -0.38 7.01
CA CYS A 261 11.26 0.60 6.61
C CYS A 261 10.70 1.59 5.59
N PHE A 262 10.00 1.11 4.56
CA PHE A 262 9.38 1.94 3.54
C PHE A 262 8.39 2.95 4.14
N GLU A 263 7.53 2.50 5.05
CA GLU A 263 6.55 3.37 5.71
C GLU A 263 7.20 4.41 6.63
N ASP A 264 8.25 4.02 7.38
CA ASP A 264 9.06 4.94 8.16
C ASP A 264 9.67 6.03 7.26
N GLU A 265 10.16 5.68 6.06
CA GLU A 265 10.70 6.64 5.10
C GLU A 265 9.64 7.60 4.55
N GLN A 266 8.44 7.10 4.22
CA GLN A 266 7.34 7.96 3.78
C GLN A 266 6.91 8.93 4.87
N GLU A 267 6.80 8.45 6.11
CA GLU A 267 6.45 9.29 7.27
C GLU A 267 7.53 10.35 7.53
N TYR A 268 8.81 9.99 7.35
CA TYR A 268 9.91 10.94 7.49
C TYR A 268 9.82 12.06 6.46
N ILE A 269 9.63 11.72 5.18
CA ILE A 269 9.51 12.69 4.09
C ILE A 269 8.29 13.59 4.30
N SER A 270 7.15 13.02 4.67
CA SER A 270 5.92 13.75 4.99
C SER A 270 6.14 14.71 6.17
N GLY A 271 6.73 14.21 7.26
CA GLY A 271 7.01 15.00 8.46
C GLY A 271 7.96 16.16 8.19
N VAL A 272 9.03 15.95 7.42
CA VAL A 272 9.94 17.04 7.01
C VAL A 272 9.19 18.11 6.22
N ARG A 273 8.39 17.72 5.20
CA ARG A 273 7.60 18.68 4.40
C ARG A 273 6.64 19.48 5.28
N ASN A 274 5.88 18.79 6.13
CA ASN A 274 4.92 19.42 7.04
C ASN A 274 5.61 20.43 7.96
N ILE A 275 6.80 20.10 8.50
CA ILE A 275 7.57 21.01 9.35
C ILE A 275 8.08 22.22 8.55
N CYS A 276 8.56 22.02 7.32
CA CYS A 276 9.03 23.10 6.45
C CYS A 276 7.92 24.07 6.02
N ASP A 277 6.66 23.61 5.97
CA ASP A 277 5.50 24.43 5.62
C ASP A 277 4.99 25.28 6.80
N LEU A 278 5.46 25.03 8.02
CA LEU A 278 5.12 25.83 9.20
C LEU A 278 5.88 27.17 9.21
N ASN A 279 5.20 28.22 9.71
CA ASN A 279 5.77 29.58 9.79
C ASN A 279 5.92 30.11 11.22
N ASN A 280 5.39 29.38 12.22
CA ASN A 280 5.45 29.79 13.62
C ASN A 280 6.53 28.99 14.37
N THR A 281 7.48 29.69 15.00
CA THR A 281 8.59 29.07 15.72
C THR A 281 8.16 28.09 16.81
N SER A 282 7.10 28.41 17.56
CA SER A 282 6.58 27.52 18.62
C SER A 282 5.97 26.24 18.05
N GLU A 283 5.26 26.35 16.92
CA GLU A 283 4.67 25.19 16.23
C GLU A 283 5.76 24.31 15.62
N ILE A 284 6.77 24.92 14.99
CA ILE A 284 7.93 24.22 14.43
C ILE A 284 8.65 23.43 15.53
N GLU A 285 8.93 24.04 16.68
CA GLU A 285 9.61 23.35 17.79
C GLU A 285 8.78 22.19 18.35
N CYS A 286 7.47 22.36 18.49
CA CYS A 286 6.57 21.28 18.90
C CYS A 286 6.61 20.12 17.89
N ALA A 287 6.50 20.43 16.60
CA ALA A 287 6.53 19.44 15.53
C ALA A 287 7.88 18.71 15.44
N LEU A 288 8.99 19.42 15.56
CA LEU A 288 10.34 18.84 15.58
C LEU A 288 10.55 17.90 16.77
N ASN A 289 9.99 18.22 17.94
CA ASN A 289 10.08 17.36 19.12
C ASN A 289 9.31 16.06 18.92
N SER A 290 8.06 16.14 18.46
CA SER A 290 7.24 14.96 18.14
C SER A 290 7.88 14.12 17.03
N PHE A 291 8.46 14.77 16.03
CA PHE A 291 9.17 14.12 14.92
C PHE A 291 10.36 13.29 15.41
N VAL A 292 11.24 13.89 16.21
CA VAL A 292 12.39 13.18 16.79
C VAL A 292 11.94 12.07 17.75
N GLU A 293 10.89 12.29 18.54
CA GLU A 293 10.33 11.27 19.43
C GLU A 293 9.86 10.05 18.65
N TYR A 294 9.09 10.25 17.57
CA TYR A 294 8.62 9.19 16.69
C TYR A 294 9.79 8.40 16.07
N PHE A 295 10.75 9.09 15.45
CA PHE A 295 11.87 8.43 14.76
C PHE A 295 12.93 7.88 15.70
N SER A 296 12.88 8.18 17.00
CA SER A 296 13.88 7.78 17.99
C SER A 296 14.10 6.27 18.07
N ARG A 297 13.10 5.46 17.70
CA ARG A 297 13.11 3.99 17.70
C ARG A 297 13.15 3.36 16.30
N THR A 298 13.39 4.16 15.27
CA THR A 298 13.42 3.71 13.86
C THR A 298 14.85 3.67 13.33
N HIS A 299 15.04 3.09 12.15
CA HIS A 299 16.30 3.15 11.43
C HIS A 299 16.66 4.59 10.97
N LEU A 300 15.69 5.51 10.95
CA LEU A 300 15.85 6.92 10.59
C LEU A 300 16.23 7.83 11.77
N ARG A 301 16.44 7.25 12.97
CA ARG A 301 16.85 7.98 14.17
C ARG A 301 17.93 9.03 13.88
N LYS A 302 19.05 8.61 13.26
CA LYS A 302 20.18 9.51 13.01
C LYS A 302 19.73 10.73 12.19
N LYS A 303 19.04 10.49 11.07
CA LYS A 303 18.54 11.56 10.19
C LYS A 303 17.58 12.52 10.92
N ALA A 304 16.66 11.99 11.72
CA ALA A 304 15.68 12.82 12.41
C ALA A 304 16.30 13.77 13.44
N TYR A 305 17.21 13.26 14.26
CA TYR A 305 17.96 14.10 15.20
C TYR A 305 18.82 15.13 14.45
N GLN A 306 19.50 14.76 13.37
CA GLN A 306 20.30 15.68 12.58
C GLN A 306 19.46 16.79 11.92
N PHE A 307 18.27 16.46 11.41
CA PHE A 307 17.35 17.44 10.85
C PHE A 307 16.94 18.51 11.88
N ARG A 308 16.54 18.08 13.09
CA ARG A 308 16.25 19.01 14.19
C ARG A 308 17.49 19.78 14.64
N GLY A 309 18.64 19.11 14.70
CA GLY A 309 19.92 19.72 15.06
C GLY A 309 20.32 20.84 14.11
N ALA A 310 20.18 20.61 12.80
CA ALA A 310 20.47 21.59 11.76
C ALA A 310 19.54 22.80 11.88
N TYR A 311 18.24 22.58 12.10
CA TYR A 311 17.28 23.66 12.38
C TYR A 311 17.75 24.54 13.55
N TYR A 312 18.12 23.94 14.68
CA TYR A 312 18.55 24.70 15.85
C TYR A 312 19.87 25.46 15.62
N ILE A 313 20.83 24.86 14.92
CA ILE A 313 22.08 25.53 14.56
C ILE A 313 21.79 26.78 13.70
N ASN A 314 20.97 26.62 12.66
CA ASN A 314 20.59 27.73 11.77
C ASN A 314 19.79 28.82 12.49
N ALA A 315 19.00 28.43 13.51
CA ALA A 315 18.26 29.37 14.36
C ALA A 315 19.13 30.04 15.45
N GLY A 316 20.45 29.79 15.47
CA GLY A 316 21.39 30.33 16.45
C GLY A 316 21.36 29.64 17.82
N LYS A 317 20.59 28.56 17.98
CA LYS A 317 20.55 27.70 19.17
C LYS A 317 21.61 26.59 19.07
N ILE A 318 22.86 27.01 18.91
CA ILE A 318 23.99 26.15 18.52
C ILE A 318 24.17 24.95 19.47
N GLU A 319 24.13 25.18 20.78
CA GLU A 319 24.37 24.16 21.80
C GLU A 319 23.29 23.06 21.74
N ILE A 320 22.02 23.45 21.56
CA ILE A 320 20.90 22.52 21.42
C ILE A 320 21.08 21.69 20.15
N GLY A 321 21.44 22.34 19.03
CA GLY A 321 21.64 21.64 17.78
C GLY A 321 22.81 20.65 17.81
N ILE A 322 23.96 21.02 18.41
CA ILE A 322 25.09 20.10 18.60
C ILE A 322 24.67 18.90 19.45
N LYS A 323 23.90 19.12 20.52
CA LYS A 323 23.37 18.03 21.35
C LYS A 323 22.51 17.05 20.55
N ASP A 324 21.70 17.52 19.61
CA ASP A 324 20.95 16.67 18.70
C ASP A 324 21.86 15.79 17.82
N TYR A 325 22.94 16.37 17.26
CA TYR A 325 23.93 15.60 16.52
C TYR A 325 24.63 14.54 17.40
N ILE A 326 24.93 14.84 18.66
CA ILE A 326 25.47 13.85 19.62
C ILE A 326 24.46 12.71 19.85
N LEU A 327 23.19 13.05 20.11
CA LEU A 327 22.11 12.08 20.36
C LEU A 327 21.79 11.22 19.13
N SER A 328 22.04 11.73 17.92
CA SER A 328 21.85 11.02 16.65
C SER A 328 22.74 9.79 16.52
N LEU A 329 23.95 9.82 17.12
CA LEU A 329 24.94 8.75 16.99
C LEU A 329 24.64 7.54 17.89
N ASN A 330 23.77 7.71 18.91
CA ASN A 330 23.48 6.70 19.93
C ASN A 330 24.77 6.02 20.49
N ALA A 331 25.81 6.83 20.69
CA ALA A 331 27.14 6.32 21.01
C ALA A 331 27.28 5.98 22.49
N CYS A 332 27.98 4.88 22.78
CA CYS A 332 28.33 4.52 24.15
C CYS A 332 29.64 5.19 24.59
N LYS A 333 29.94 5.16 25.90
CA LYS A 333 31.14 5.78 26.48
C LYS A 333 32.45 5.34 25.81
N ALA A 334 32.55 4.07 25.39
CA ALA A 334 33.75 3.55 24.73
C ALA A 334 34.05 4.23 23.38
N GLN A 335 33.05 4.84 22.75
CA GLN A 335 33.18 5.50 21.44
C GLN A 335 33.53 6.99 21.56
N TRP A 336 33.71 7.50 22.78
CA TRP A 336 33.94 8.92 23.08
C TRP A 336 34.89 9.61 22.08
N ASN A 337 36.10 9.07 21.93
CA ASN A 337 37.17 9.72 21.16
C ASN A 337 36.78 9.91 19.68
N THR A 338 35.84 9.09 19.20
CA THR A 338 35.35 9.15 17.83
C THR A 338 34.12 10.05 17.68
N VAL A 339 33.38 10.35 18.76
CA VAL A 339 32.14 11.13 18.70
C VAL A 339 32.40 12.57 18.26
N ILE A 340 33.43 13.23 18.79
CA ILE A 340 33.80 14.59 18.39
C ILE A 340 34.05 14.66 16.87
N ASN A 341 34.85 13.73 16.34
CA ASN A 341 35.16 13.69 14.92
C ASN A 341 33.91 13.40 14.07
N ARG A 342 33.05 12.49 14.52
CA ARG A 342 31.81 12.12 13.81
C ARG A 342 30.78 13.26 13.81
N VAL A 343 30.57 13.92 14.95
CA VAL A 343 29.67 15.09 15.06
C VAL A 343 30.20 16.24 14.21
N THR A 344 31.51 16.50 14.27
CA THR A 344 32.14 17.52 13.42
C THR A 344 31.92 17.22 11.94
N HIS A 345 32.19 15.99 11.51
CA HIS A 345 31.96 15.56 10.13
C HIS A 345 30.47 15.66 9.74
N ASP A 346 29.56 15.13 10.56
CA ASP A 346 28.12 15.15 10.30
C ASP A 346 27.56 16.58 10.19
N ILE A 347 28.06 17.55 10.96
CA ILE A 347 27.64 18.96 10.88
C ILE A 347 28.28 19.65 9.67
N PHE A 348 29.58 19.47 9.44
CA PHE A 348 30.30 20.20 8.39
C PHE A 348 29.97 19.70 6.99
N ASP A 349 29.64 18.42 6.84
CA ASP A 349 29.25 17.83 5.55
C ASP A 349 27.73 17.91 5.30
N SER A 350 26.93 18.32 6.31
CA SER A 350 25.49 18.51 6.16
C SER A 350 25.19 19.68 5.20
N ASN A 351 24.29 19.44 4.24
CA ASN A 351 23.73 20.52 3.41
C ASN A 351 22.63 21.32 4.13
N ASP A 352 22.11 20.80 5.24
CA ASP A 352 21.03 21.42 6.01
C ASP A 352 21.56 22.47 7.00
N VAL A 353 22.87 22.48 7.28
CA VAL A 353 23.54 23.48 8.11
C VAL A 353 24.11 24.58 7.22
N ASP A 354 23.77 25.84 7.49
CA ASP A 354 24.28 26.98 6.72
C ASP A 354 25.81 26.98 6.67
N ASN A 355 26.36 27.03 5.46
CA ASN A 355 27.80 27.05 5.23
C ASN A 355 28.50 28.24 5.91
N ALA A 356 27.80 29.36 6.12
CA ALA A 356 28.35 30.51 6.83
C ALA A 356 28.65 30.22 8.32
N LEU A 357 27.96 29.23 8.91
CA LEU A 357 28.14 28.84 10.31
C LEU A 357 29.29 27.84 10.51
N LYS A 358 29.81 27.22 9.43
CA LYS A 358 30.86 26.18 9.45
C LYS A 358 32.26 26.77 9.67
N THR A 359 32.45 27.38 10.82
CA THR A 359 33.69 28.11 11.19
C THR A 359 34.54 27.31 12.18
N GLU A 360 35.77 27.78 12.42
CA GLU A 360 36.63 27.19 13.46
C GLU A 360 36.03 27.39 14.87
N GLU A 361 35.28 28.47 15.09
CA GLU A 361 34.53 28.71 16.33
C GLU A 361 33.45 27.63 16.55
N LEU A 362 32.73 27.23 15.49
CA LEU A 362 31.77 26.13 15.60
C LEU A 362 32.46 24.80 15.93
N LYS A 363 33.63 24.51 15.35
CA LYS A 363 34.40 23.30 15.73
C LYS A 363 34.76 23.30 17.20
N GLN A 364 35.20 24.45 17.71
CA GLN A 364 35.54 24.60 19.12
C GLN A 364 34.31 24.39 20.03
N LYS A 365 33.15 24.96 19.66
CA LYS A 365 31.88 24.70 20.35
C LYS A 365 31.47 23.22 20.30
N ILE A 366 31.68 22.52 19.18
CA ILE A 366 31.41 21.08 19.08
C ILE A 366 32.25 20.28 20.09
N ILE A 367 33.53 20.59 20.21
CA ILE A 367 34.43 19.95 21.18
C ILE A 367 33.93 20.20 22.60
N GLU A 368 33.58 21.44 22.93
CA GLU A 368 33.08 21.85 24.25
C GLU A 368 31.77 21.15 24.62
N GLU A 369 30.77 21.17 23.73
CA GLU A 369 29.47 20.54 23.97
C GLU A 369 29.55 19.01 24.02
N CYS A 370 30.41 18.40 23.20
CA CYS A 370 30.70 16.99 23.36
C CYS A 370 31.27 16.73 24.76
N ASN A 371 32.34 17.43 25.15
CA ASN A 371 32.96 17.28 26.46
C ASN A 371 31.95 17.42 27.61
N LEU A 372 31.08 18.42 27.55
CA LEU A 372 30.04 18.68 28.53
C LEU A 372 29.01 17.54 28.59
N TYR A 373 28.45 17.15 27.45
CA TYR A 373 27.39 16.13 27.36
C TYR A 373 27.75 14.85 28.13
N PHE A 374 28.97 14.37 27.94
CA PHE A 374 29.37 13.14 28.55
C PHE A 374 29.88 13.31 29.99
N GLN A 375 30.42 14.48 30.39
CA GLN A 375 30.65 14.77 31.81
C GLN A 375 29.33 14.68 32.58
N GLU A 376 28.23 15.17 32.00
CA GLU A 376 26.89 14.99 32.55
C GLU A 376 26.44 13.52 32.53
N SER A 377 26.73 12.79 31.46
CA SER A 377 26.43 11.35 31.38
C SER A 377 27.13 10.54 32.48
N ASP A 378 28.41 10.80 32.73
CA ASP A 378 29.18 10.16 33.80
C ASP A 378 28.63 10.48 35.19
N LYS A 379 28.22 11.74 35.43
CA LYS A 379 27.57 12.13 36.69
C LYS A 379 26.26 11.38 36.89
N ARG A 380 25.41 11.29 35.85
CA ARG A 380 24.13 10.55 35.90
C ARG A 380 24.35 9.06 36.18
N TRP A 381 25.32 8.44 35.51
CA TRP A 381 25.67 7.04 35.76
C TRP A 381 26.09 6.80 37.20
N ASN A 382 26.98 7.65 37.73
CA ASN A 382 27.43 7.54 39.12
C ASN A 382 26.28 7.68 40.12
N MET A 383 25.38 8.66 39.90
CA MET A 383 24.18 8.83 40.74
C MET A 383 23.27 7.60 40.69
N MET A 384 23.00 7.06 39.51
CA MET A 384 22.16 5.86 39.35
C MET A 384 22.78 4.64 40.05
N MET A 385 24.10 4.46 39.95
CA MET A 385 24.81 3.38 40.64
C MET A 385 24.80 3.55 42.16
N GLU A 386 24.84 4.78 42.68
CA GLU A 386 24.66 5.06 44.10
C GLU A 386 23.24 4.76 44.59
N GLU A 387 22.21 5.05 43.78
CA GLU A 387 20.83 4.71 44.09
C GLU A 387 20.58 3.20 44.09
N LEU A 388 21.11 2.48 43.10
CA LEU A 388 21.03 1.01 43.05
C LEU A 388 21.67 0.35 44.27
N LYS A 389 22.85 0.84 44.69
CA LYS A 389 23.51 0.35 45.92
C LYS A 389 22.68 0.56 47.19
N LYS A 390 21.81 1.56 47.22
CA LYS A 390 20.89 1.81 48.36
C LYS A 390 19.65 0.92 48.31
N LEU A 391 19.29 0.39 47.15
CA LEU A 391 18.17 -0.56 46.97
C LEU A 391 18.59 -1.99 47.29
N ASP A 392 19.87 -2.33 47.07
CA ASP A 392 20.48 -3.61 47.42
C ASP A 392 20.92 -3.72 48.91
N SER A 393 20.79 -2.63 49.68
CA SER A 393 21.10 -2.54 51.12
C SER A 393 19.84 -2.41 51.96
#